data_AF-A0A3D2RTC9-F1
#
_entry.id   AF-A0A3D2RTC9-F1
#
_cell.length_a   1.000
_cell.length_b   1.000
_cell.length_c   1.000
_cell.angle_alpha   90.00
_cell.angle_beta   90.00
_cell.angle_gamma   90.00
#
_symmetry.space_group_name_H-M   'P 1'
#
loop_
_entity.id
_entity.type
_entity.pdbx_description
1 polymer ?
#
loop_
_entity_poly.entity_id
_entity_poly.type
_entity_poly.pdbx_seq_one_letter_code
_entity_poly.pdbx_strand_id
1 'polypeptide(L)'
;MLKQKSTGQGVLSETSSFIRFLVLLILAAILMRVFVVQAYTIPSASMEDTLLVGDFIIANKLAYGAPVPFMEATLPGYKAPENGDVVIFRFPHDNEREFIKRCVALPGQTVEIKDKVLYVDGERTIDPKHSKYIDARVLAKESKNGVR
;
A
#
# COMPACT_ATOMS: atom_id res chain seq x y z
N MET A 1 30.59 -19.09 -60.61
CA MET A 1 31.12 -18.88 -59.24
C MET A 1 29.94 -18.58 -58.31
N LEU A 2 29.48 -19.56 -57.53
CA LEU A 2 28.43 -19.38 -56.52
C LEU A 2 29.10 -19.15 -55.17
N LYS A 3 29.04 -17.92 -54.66
CA LYS A 3 29.60 -17.54 -53.35
C LYS A 3 28.58 -17.85 -52.27
N GLN A 4 28.72 -19.04 -51.68
CA GLN A 4 28.11 -19.42 -50.41
C GLN A 4 28.71 -18.61 -49.25
N LYS A 5 27.83 -18.17 -48.34
CA LYS A 5 27.99 -17.80 -46.91
C LYS A 5 27.56 -16.38 -46.54
N SER A 6 26.34 -16.29 -46.02
CA SER A 6 26.06 -15.53 -44.79
C SER A 6 24.86 -16.12 -44.02
N THR A 7 24.86 -17.45 -43.82
CA THR A 7 23.88 -18.12 -42.95
C THR A 7 24.11 -17.81 -41.46
N GLY A 8 25.28 -17.26 -41.10
CA GLY A 8 25.65 -16.92 -39.72
C GLY A 8 25.28 -15.51 -39.25
N GLN A 9 24.96 -14.57 -40.15
CA GLN A 9 24.57 -13.21 -39.74
C GLN A 9 23.09 -13.11 -39.33
N GLY A 10 22.20 -13.88 -39.97
CA GLY A 10 20.79 -13.93 -39.61
C GLY A 10 20.55 -14.55 -38.22
N VAL A 11 21.27 -15.61 -37.86
CA VAL A 11 21.08 -16.28 -36.55
C VAL A 11 21.57 -15.42 -35.38
N LEU A 12 22.66 -14.66 -35.57
CA LEU A 12 23.19 -13.75 -34.54
C LEU A 12 22.30 -12.52 -34.34
N SER A 13 21.67 -12.00 -35.40
CA SER A 13 20.68 -10.92 -35.28
C SER A 13 19.37 -11.39 -34.66
N GLU A 14 18.88 -12.57 -35.02
CA GLU A 14 17.66 -13.17 -34.43
C GLU A 14 17.85 -13.47 -32.94
N THR A 15 18.99 -14.06 -32.56
CA THR A 15 19.30 -14.37 -31.15
C THR A 15 19.45 -13.09 -30.31
N SER A 16 20.09 -12.05 -30.86
CA SER A 16 20.23 -10.75 -30.19
C SER A 16 18.87 -10.06 -30.00
N SER A 17 18.00 -10.12 -31.00
CA SER A 17 16.63 -9.61 -30.90
C SER A 17 15.81 -10.35 -29.85
N PHE A 18 15.91 -11.67 -29.79
CA PHE A 18 15.24 -12.50 -28.78
C PHE A 18 15.73 -12.19 -27.36
N ILE A 19 17.05 -12.09 -27.16
CA ILE A 19 17.64 -11.73 -25.86
C ILE A 19 17.21 -10.32 -25.45
N ARG A 20 17.23 -9.33 -26.36
CA ARG A 20 16.76 -7.97 -26.07
C ARG A 20 15.29 -7.95 -25.67
N PHE A 21 14.44 -8.71 -26.36
CA PHE A 21 13.03 -8.84 -26.01
C PHE A 21 12.85 -9.45 -24.62
N LEU A 22 13.58 -10.54 -24.32
CA LEU A 22 13.55 -11.18 -23.01
C LEU A 22 14.01 -10.23 -21.89
N VAL A 23 15.09 -9.49 -22.13
CA VAL A 23 15.60 -8.48 -21.17
C VAL A 23 14.56 -7.37 -20.97
N LEU A 24 13.95 -6.86 -22.03
CA LEU A 24 12.90 -5.84 -21.92
C LEU A 24 11.68 -6.36 -21.15
N LEU A 25 11.28 -7.62 -21.36
CA LEU A 25 10.17 -8.25 -20.65
C LEU A 25 10.50 -8.38 -19.16
N ILE A 26 11.69 -8.88 -18.82
CA ILE A 26 12.14 -8.99 -17.42
C ILE A 26 12.22 -7.61 -16.76
N LEU A 27 12.77 -6.62 -17.47
CA LEU A 27 12.85 -5.24 -16.99
C LEU A 27 11.46 -4.64 -16.73
N ALA A 28 10.53 -4.83 -17.68
CA ALA A 28 9.15 -4.39 -17.53
C ALA A 28 8.44 -5.12 -16.37
N ALA A 29 8.69 -6.42 -16.17
CA ALA A 29 8.14 -7.18 -15.06
C ALA A 29 8.68 -6.71 -13.71
N ILE A 30 9.97 -6.38 -13.60
CA ILE A 30 10.57 -5.78 -12.40
C ILE A 30 9.94 -4.41 -12.14
N LEU A 31 9.81 -3.58 -13.17
CA LEU A 31 9.17 -2.26 -13.05
C LEU A 31 7.72 -2.40 -12.54
N MET A 32 6.95 -3.32 -13.12
CA MET A 32 5.59 -3.60 -12.70
C MET A 32 5.51 -4.07 -11.24
N ARG A 33 6.44 -4.94 -10.81
CA ARG A 33 6.53 -5.42 -9.43
C ARG A 33 6.93 -4.34 -8.43
N VAL A 34 7.78 -3.38 -8.82
CA VAL A 34 8.22 -2.30 -7.94
C VAL A 34 7.10 -1.25 -7.78
N PHE A 35 6.47 -0.86 -8.88
CA PHE A 35 5.61 0.34 -8.92
C PHE A 35 4.10 0.06 -8.90
N VAL A 36 3.65 -1.10 -9.38
CA VAL A 36 2.20 -1.33 -9.60
C VAL A 36 1.61 -2.19 -8.49
N VAL A 37 2.21 -3.36 -8.24
CA VAL A 37 1.63 -4.42 -7.42
C VAL A 37 2.63 -4.83 -6.35
N GLN A 38 2.30 -4.60 -5.08
CA GLN A 38 2.98 -5.29 -3.99
C GLN A 38 2.02 -6.25 -3.32
N ALA A 39 2.38 -7.53 -3.34
CA ALA A 39 1.71 -8.55 -2.57
C ALA A 39 2.21 -8.45 -1.13
N TYR A 40 1.28 -8.26 -0.19
CA TYR A 40 1.57 -8.30 1.23
C TYR A 40 0.87 -9.50 1.85
N THR A 41 1.62 -10.25 2.65
CA THR A 41 1.07 -11.22 3.59
C THR A 41 0.83 -10.49 4.90
N ILE A 42 -0.40 -10.50 5.43
CA ILE A 42 -0.71 -9.78 6.66
C ILE A 42 -0.03 -10.49 7.84
N PRO A 43 0.97 -9.87 8.51
CA PRO A 43 1.69 -10.53 9.59
C PRO A 43 1.02 -10.30 10.95
N SER A 44 -0.02 -9.46 11.04
CA SER A 44 -0.63 -9.07 12.31
C SER A 44 -2.15 -9.20 12.30
N ALA A 45 -2.70 -9.78 13.37
CA ALA A 45 -4.12 -9.96 13.62
C ALA A 45 -4.90 -8.65 13.90
N SER A 46 -4.31 -7.47 13.68
CA SER A 46 -4.99 -6.18 13.93
C SER A 46 -6.15 -5.91 12.97
N MET A 47 -6.27 -6.64 11.86
CA MET A 47 -7.40 -6.59 10.92
C MET A 47 -8.03 -7.97 10.68
N GLU A 48 -7.87 -8.90 11.63
CA GLU A 48 -8.23 -10.33 11.52
C GLU A 48 -9.66 -10.59 11.05
N ASP A 49 -10.61 -9.69 11.30
CA ASP A 49 -12.01 -9.89 10.91
C ASP A 49 -12.39 -9.35 9.52
N THR A 50 -11.52 -8.55 8.87
CA THR A 50 -11.73 -8.14 7.46
C THR A 50 -10.85 -8.94 6.49
N LEU A 51 -9.69 -9.41 6.95
CA LEU A 51 -8.72 -10.15 6.17
C LEU A 51 -8.13 -11.26 7.07
N LEU A 52 -8.34 -12.52 6.72
CA LEU A 52 -7.89 -13.64 7.54
C LEU A 52 -6.36 -13.68 7.56
N VAL A 53 -5.78 -14.11 8.68
CA VAL A 53 -4.33 -14.31 8.80
C VAL A 53 -3.91 -15.38 7.80
N GLY A 54 -3.14 -14.97 6.78
CA GLY A 54 -2.75 -15.82 5.65
C GLY A 54 -3.31 -15.39 4.30
N ASP A 55 -4.25 -14.43 4.26
CA ASP A 55 -4.77 -13.88 3.00
C ASP A 55 -3.72 -13.04 2.28
N PHE A 56 -3.63 -13.25 0.96
CA PHE A 56 -2.82 -12.44 0.06
C PHE A 56 -3.61 -11.21 -0.37
N ILE A 57 -3.17 -10.03 0.06
CA ILE A 57 -3.68 -8.77 -0.47
C ILE A 57 -2.75 -8.22 -1.53
N ILE A 58 -3.36 -7.65 -2.57
CA ILE A 58 -2.66 -6.92 -3.61
C ILE A 58 -2.88 -5.44 -3.35
N ALA A 59 -1.81 -4.73 -2.98
CA ALA A 59 -1.86 -3.29 -2.81
C ALA A 59 -1.58 -2.58 -4.14
N ASN A 60 -2.43 -1.63 -4.49
CA ASN A 60 -2.21 -0.72 -5.62
C ASN A 60 -1.38 0.48 -5.17
N LYS A 61 -0.08 0.41 -5.40
CA LYS A 61 0.85 1.49 -5.03
C LYS A 61 0.69 2.76 -5.86
N LEU A 62 0.21 2.65 -7.09
CA LEU A 62 0.04 3.82 -7.96
C LEU A 62 -1.07 4.75 -7.44
N ALA A 63 -2.06 4.22 -6.70
CA ALA A 63 -3.18 4.99 -6.19
C ALA A 63 -2.71 6.17 -5.32
N TYR A 64 -1.88 5.89 -4.32
CA TYR A 64 -1.41 6.88 -3.34
C TYR A 64 0.07 7.25 -3.50
N GLY A 65 0.77 6.63 -4.44
CA GLY A 65 2.19 6.87 -4.72
C GLY A 65 3.06 5.68 -4.37
N ALA A 66 3.85 5.24 -5.34
CA ALA A 66 4.81 4.15 -5.13
C ALA A 66 6.13 4.71 -4.58
N PRO A 67 6.71 4.12 -3.52
CA PRO A 67 8.03 4.49 -3.05
C PRO A 67 9.07 4.14 -4.12
N VAL A 68 9.93 5.11 -4.46
CA VAL A 68 11.02 4.89 -5.41
C VAL A 68 12.12 4.10 -4.70
N PRO A 69 12.57 2.95 -5.24
CA PRO A 69 13.69 2.24 -4.64
C PRO A 69 14.93 3.14 -4.65
N PHE A 70 15.74 3.09 -3.58
CA PHE A 70 16.96 3.89 -3.39
C PHE A 70 16.77 5.40 -3.13
N MET A 71 15.54 5.91 -3.12
CA MET A 71 15.23 7.30 -2.78
C MET A 71 14.17 7.35 -1.68
N GLU A 72 14.27 8.29 -0.74
CA GLU A 72 13.20 8.57 0.24
C GLU A 72 12.02 9.36 -0.38
N ALA A 73 11.83 9.23 -1.69
CA ALA A 73 10.80 9.92 -2.44
C ALA A 73 9.68 8.95 -2.85
N THR A 74 8.45 9.41 -2.75
CA THR A 74 7.27 8.72 -3.28
C THR A 74 6.84 9.37 -4.59
N LEU A 75 6.50 8.54 -5.59
CA LEU A 75 5.88 9.05 -6.81
C LEU A 75 4.52 9.71 -6.48
N PRO A 76 4.11 10.73 -7.26
CA PRO A 76 2.77 11.30 -7.09
C PRO A 76 1.71 10.23 -7.38
N GLY A 77 0.82 10.00 -6.42
CA GLY A 77 -0.37 9.17 -6.61
C GLY A 77 -1.40 9.87 -7.49
N TYR A 78 -2.18 9.11 -8.25
CA TYR A 78 -3.27 9.66 -9.05
C TYR A 78 -4.57 9.85 -8.26
N LYS A 79 -4.67 9.32 -7.03
CA LYS A 79 -5.84 9.42 -6.15
C LYS A 79 -5.42 9.97 -4.79
N ALA A 80 -6.24 10.86 -4.23
CA ALA A 80 -6.14 11.22 -2.81
C ALA A 80 -6.78 10.12 -1.94
N PRO A 81 -6.30 9.92 -0.70
CA PRO A 81 -6.97 9.04 0.25
C PRO A 81 -8.40 9.53 0.53
N GLU A 82 -9.33 8.59 0.64
CA GLU A 82 -10.72 8.86 1.00
C GLU A 82 -11.07 8.15 2.32
N ASN A 83 -12.08 8.68 3.01
CA ASN A 83 -12.60 8.05 4.22
C ASN A 83 -13.10 6.64 3.90
N GLY A 84 -12.60 5.65 4.64
CA GLY A 84 -12.89 4.24 4.47
C GLY A 84 -11.80 3.47 3.71
N ASP A 85 -10.85 4.12 3.05
CA ASP A 85 -9.78 3.43 2.32
C ASP A 85 -8.87 2.63 3.27
N VAL A 86 -8.45 1.43 2.85
CA VAL A 86 -7.43 0.66 3.56
C VAL A 86 -6.08 1.07 3.00
N VAL A 87 -5.27 1.73 3.82
CA VAL A 87 -3.98 2.29 3.43
C VAL A 87 -2.85 1.52 4.09
N ILE A 88 -1.75 1.38 3.34
CA ILE A 88 -0.50 0.82 3.82
C ILE A 88 0.50 1.97 3.92
N PHE A 89 1.08 2.16 5.10
CA PHE A 89 2.06 3.22 5.32
C PHE A 89 3.18 2.72 6.23
N ARG A 90 4.36 3.35 6.12
CA ARG A 90 5.49 3.10 7.02
C ARG A 90 5.26 3.81 8.34
N PHE A 91 5.56 3.13 9.45
CA PHE A 91 5.36 3.71 10.76
C PHE A 91 6.30 4.93 10.95
N PRO A 92 5.79 6.10 11.34
CA PRO A 92 6.61 7.32 11.41
C PRO A 92 7.82 7.22 12.37
N HIS A 93 7.74 6.40 13.41
CA HIS A 93 8.85 6.18 14.36
C HIS A 93 9.76 5.01 13.99
N ASP A 94 9.37 4.19 13.01
CA ASP A 94 10.12 3.01 12.59
C ASP A 94 9.81 2.68 11.12
N ASN A 95 10.72 3.11 10.23
CA ASN A 95 10.55 2.94 8.79
C ASN A 95 10.73 1.48 8.32
N GLU A 96 11.14 0.56 9.18
CA GLU A 96 11.24 -0.86 8.84
C GLU A 96 9.89 -1.58 8.89
N ARG A 97 8.90 -0.98 9.57
CA ARG A 97 7.58 -1.59 9.75
C ARG A 97 6.51 -0.89 8.94
N GLU A 98 5.79 -1.68 8.15
CA GLU A 98 4.62 -1.25 7.42
C GLU A 98 3.35 -1.63 8.17
N PHE A 99 2.42 -0.68 8.23
CA PHE A 99 1.14 -0.83 8.90
C PHE A 99 0.03 -0.75 7.88
N ILE A 100 -0.97 -1.62 8.07
CA ILE A 100 -2.20 -1.60 7.28
C ILE A 100 -3.31 -1.14 8.20
N LYS A 101 -3.92 0.01 7.87
CA LYS A 101 -5.00 0.61 8.65
C LYS A 101 -6.06 1.19 7.74
N ARG A 102 -7.24 1.42 8.29
CA ARG A 102 -8.33 2.13 7.60
C ARG A 102 -8.19 3.63 7.84
N CYS A 103 -8.20 4.41 6.78
CA CYS A 103 -8.32 5.86 6.84
C CYS A 103 -9.75 6.19 7.29
N VAL A 104 -9.88 6.88 8.42
CA VAL A 104 -11.19 7.26 8.97
C VAL A 104 -11.48 8.75 8.88
N ALA A 105 -10.43 9.56 8.68
CA ALA A 105 -10.52 11.00 8.58
C ALA A 105 -9.40 11.54 7.69
N LEU A 106 -9.68 12.65 7.02
CA LEU A 106 -8.76 13.39 6.16
C LEU A 106 -8.26 14.68 6.85
N PRO A 107 -7.21 15.34 6.31
CA PRO A 107 -6.73 16.60 6.85
C PRO A 107 -7.85 17.65 6.96
N GLY A 108 -7.95 18.29 8.13
CA GLY A 108 -8.99 19.28 8.44
C GLY A 108 -10.23 18.70 9.13
N GLN A 109 -10.38 17.37 9.17
CA GLN A 109 -11.46 16.73 9.92
C GLN A 109 -11.07 16.50 11.39
N THR A 110 -12.05 16.53 12.28
CA THR A 110 -11.87 16.29 13.72
C THR A 110 -12.31 14.87 14.07
N VAL A 111 -11.42 14.09 14.69
CA VAL A 111 -11.71 12.73 15.15
C VAL A 111 -11.92 12.72 16.66
N GLU A 112 -13.06 12.18 17.10
CA GLU A 112 -13.37 11.98 18.52
C GLU A 112 -13.82 10.54 18.74
N ILE A 113 -13.38 9.92 19.84
CA ILE A 113 -13.90 8.62 20.29
C ILE A 113 -14.65 8.86 21.59
N LYS A 114 -15.96 8.57 21.62
CA LYS A 114 -16.80 8.68 22.82
C LYS A 114 -17.47 7.35 23.06
N ASP A 115 -17.31 6.78 24.25
CA ASP A 115 -17.89 5.47 24.61
C ASP A 115 -17.61 4.38 23.57
N LYS A 116 -16.37 4.37 23.05
CA LYS A 116 -15.89 3.48 21.98
C LYS A 116 -16.50 3.72 20.60
N VAL A 117 -17.39 4.68 20.44
CA VAL A 117 -17.94 5.08 19.15
C VAL A 117 -17.06 6.15 18.51
N LEU A 118 -16.70 5.95 17.24
CA LEU A 118 -15.94 6.90 16.45
C LEU A 118 -16.87 7.99 15.90
N TYR A 119 -16.46 9.24 16.08
CA TYR A 119 -17.09 10.42 15.52
C TYR A 119 -16.07 11.16 14.64
N VAL A 120 -16.50 11.58 13.47
CA VAL A 120 -15.73 12.43 12.55
C VAL A 120 -16.57 13.66 12.28
N ASP A 121 -16.01 14.84 12.57
CA ASP A 121 -16.71 16.14 12.49
C ASP A 121 -18.03 16.19 13.27
N GLY A 122 -18.11 15.43 14.37
CA GLY A 122 -19.29 15.34 15.23
C GLY A 122 -20.35 14.33 14.75
N GLU A 123 -20.22 13.79 13.55
CA GLU A 123 -21.09 12.75 13.02
C GLU A 123 -20.59 11.36 13.42
N ARG A 124 -21.51 10.49 13.84
CA ARG A 124 -21.18 9.10 14.18
C ARG A 124 -20.73 8.36 12.92
N THR A 125 -19.49 7.88 12.91
CA THR A 125 -19.02 7.00 11.84
C THR A 125 -19.69 5.64 11.96
N ILE A 126 -20.11 5.09 10.82
CA ILE A 126 -20.62 3.71 10.77
C ILE A 126 -19.41 2.79 10.85
N ASP A 127 -19.34 2.00 11.92
CA ASP A 127 -18.29 1.02 12.06
C ASP A 127 -18.35 0.01 10.91
N PRO A 128 -17.21 -0.38 10.30
CA PRO A 128 -17.19 -1.43 9.30
C PRO A 128 -17.83 -2.71 9.85
N LYS A 129 -18.48 -3.51 8.98
CA LYS A 129 -19.21 -4.74 9.37
C LYS A 129 -18.44 -5.71 10.30
N HIS A 130 -17.11 -5.61 10.36
CA HIS A 130 -16.19 -6.49 11.09
C HIS A 130 -15.37 -5.77 12.18
N SER A 131 -15.81 -4.61 12.67
CA SER A 131 -15.13 -3.89 13.75
C SER A 131 -15.29 -4.59 15.12
N LYS A 132 -14.19 -4.78 15.86
CA LYS A 132 -14.20 -5.25 17.25
C LYS A 132 -13.64 -4.20 18.21
N TYR A 133 -14.28 -4.05 19.37
CA TYR A 133 -13.81 -3.23 20.48
C TYR A 133 -13.10 -4.11 21.50
N ILE A 134 -11.81 -4.36 21.28
CA ILE A 134 -11.02 -5.30 22.10
C ILE A 134 -10.57 -4.71 23.45
N ASP A 135 -10.47 -3.39 23.57
CA ASP A 135 -10.11 -2.76 24.85
C ASP A 135 -11.35 -2.59 25.72
N ALA A 136 -11.29 -3.12 26.94
CA ALA A 136 -12.35 -2.96 27.94
C ALA A 136 -12.44 -1.53 28.47
N ARG A 137 -11.34 -0.76 28.42
CA ARG A 137 -11.23 0.58 29.00
C ARG A 137 -11.88 1.61 28.08
N VAL A 138 -12.81 2.37 28.64
CA VAL A 138 -13.27 3.64 28.04
C VAL A 138 -12.35 4.71 28.61
N LEU A 139 -11.48 5.29 27.77
CA LEU A 139 -10.72 6.47 28.17
C LEU A 139 -11.72 7.61 28.30
N ALA A 140 -11.91 8.10 29.53
CA ALA A 140 -12.72 9.28 29.77
C ALA A 140 -12.09 10.46 29.03
N LYS A 141 -12.93 11.28 28.38
CA LYS A 141 -12.52 12.56 27.80
C LYS A 141 -11.70 13.31 28.85
N GLU A 142 -10.42 13.56 28.59
CA GLU A 142 -9.65 14.46 29.43
C GLU A 142 -10.39 15.80 29.46
N SER A 143 -10.98 16.10 30.62
CA SER A 143 -11.65 17.35 30.88
C SER A 143 -10.58 18.44 30.81
N LYS A 144 -10.63 19.26 29.76
CA LYS A 144 -9.93 20.55 29.71
C LYS A 144 -10.51 21.47 30.78
N ASN A 145 -10.16 21.25 32.04
CA ASN A 145 -10.28 22.20 33.14
C ASN A 145 -9.50 21.68 34.35
N GLY A 146 -8.32 22.26 34.61
CA GLY A 146 -7.62 22.04 35.87
C GLY A 146 -6.13 22.29 35.82
N VAL A 147 -5.74 23.56 35.87
CA VAL A 147 -4.42 24.06 36.24
C VAL A 147 -3.83 23.28 37.44
N ARG A 148 -2.69 22.60 37.24
CA ARG A 148 -1.40 22.78 37.95
C ARG A 148 -0.39 21.74 37.47
#